data_AF-B7PAM4-F1
#
_entry.id   AF-B7PAM4-F1
#
_cell.length_a   1.000
_cell.length_b   1.000
_cell.length_c   1.000
_cell.angle_alpha   90.00
_cell.angle_beta   90.00
_cell.angle_gamma   90.00
#
_symmetry.space_group_name_H-M   'P 1'
#
loop_
_entity.id
_entity.type
_entity.pdbx_description
1 polymer ?
#
loop_
_entity_poly.entity_id
_entity_poly.type
_entity_poly.pdbx_seq_one_letter_code
_entity_poly.pdbx_strand_id
1 'polypeptide(L)'
;AGKPRFPSSQGGGRRPREDEEEGGEGPPCKRRRKTVGFDSVTVYYFQRMQGFTCVPSQGGSTLGNTPITPVPSSGSQEQANNEGEEEEEEDEEEEEEEEEVDTLNYLQPVPTRKRRALLRASGVRRIDALEKDECRDIRASREFCGCTCKGRCLPDSCSCSLAGIACQVDRMSFPCGCTQEGCANASGRTEFNPVRVRAHFLHTLMRLEIEK
;
A
#
# COMPACT_ATOMS: atom_id res chain seq x y z
N ALA A 1 -25.35 15.23 -52.82
CA ALA A 1 -24.70 15.39 -51.49
C ALA A 1 -24.53 14.01 -50.86
N GLY A 2 -23.56 13.74 -49.98
CA GLY A 2 -22.44 14.56 -49.52
C GLY A 2 -21.74 13.86 -48.35
N LYS A 3 -20.65 13.12 -48.60
CA LYS A 3 -19.96 12.32 -47.57
C LYS A 3 -18.86 13.13 -46.87
N PRO A 4 -18.75 13.12 -45.52
CA PRO A 4 -17.60 13.66 -44.82
C PRO A 4 -16.35 12.79 -45.08
N ARG A 5 -15.17 13.43 -45.13
CA ARG A 5 -13.86 12.77 -45.23
C ARG A 5 -13.17 12.73 -43.86
N PHE A 6 -12.59 11.59 -43.52
CA PHE A 6 -11.45 11.53 -42.60
C PHE A 6 -10.15 11.50 -43.43
N PRO A 7 -9.15 12.34 -43.15
CA PRO A 7 -7.84 12.26 -43.80
C PRO A 7 -6.97 11.18 -43.14
N SER A 8 -6.13 10.52 -43.94
CA SER A 8 -5.12 9.56 -43.47
C SER A 8 -3.73 10.02 -43.89
N SER A 9 -2.74 9.88 -43.00
CA SER A 9 -1.31 10.05 -43.25
C SER A 9 -0.63 9.13 -42.24
N GLN A 10 -0.04 7.98 -42.60
CA GLN A 10 1.15 7.80 -43.44
C GLN A 10 2.27 8.79 -43.11
N GLY A 11 3.45 8.26 -42.81
CA GLY A 11 4.67 9.02 -42.57
C GLY A 11 5.88 8.31 -43.18
N GLY A 12 6.98 9.05 -43.32
CA GLY A 12 8.23 8.55 -43.87
C GLY A 12 9.19 9.70 -44.14
N GLY A 13 10.47 9.51 -43.82
CA GLY A 13 11.52 10.52 -43.99
C GLY A 13 12.47 10.58 -42.79
N ARG A 14 13.78 10.59 -43.05
CA ARG A 14 14.86 10.83 -42.08
C ARG A 14 15.93 11.72 -42.73
N ARG A 15 16.76 12.34 -41.88
CA ARG A 15 17.98 13.15 -42.19
C ARG A 15 17.70 14.60 -42.65
N PRO A 16 18.70 15.52 -42.56
CA PRO A 16 20.00 15.41 -41.87
C PRO A 16 20.07 16.31 -40.61
N ARG A 17 21.30 16.50 -40.09
CA ARG A 17 21.67 17.43 -39.02
C ARG A 17 22.92 18.16 -39.52
N GLU A 18 22.83 19.47 -39.69
CA GLU A 18 23.93 20.37 -40.03
C GLU A 18 23.76 21.63 -39.14
N ASP A 19 24.87 22.27 -38.77
CA ASP A 19 24.97 23.25 -37.67
C ASP A 19 25.42 24.64 -38.21
N GLU A 20 25.45 25.66 -37.35
CA GLU A 20 25.98 27.04 -37.57
C GLU A 20 25.16 27.94 -38.54
N GLU A 21 24.95 29.25 -38.36
CA GLU A 21 24.96 30.21 -37.22
C GLU A 21 23.93 31.34 -37.60
N GLU A 22 23.75 32.55 -37.05
CA GLU A 22 24.41 33.45 -36.08
C GLU A 22 23.34 34.44 -35.52
N GLY A 23 23.68 35.34 -34.59
CA GLY A 23 23.21 36.74 -34.63
C GLY A 23 21.84 37.07 -34.03
N GLY A 24 21.75 37.30 -32.72
CA GLY A 24 20.49 37.80 -32.11
C GLY A 24 20.42 37.94 -30.58
N GLU A 25 21.37 38.63 -29.94
CA GLU A 25 21.32 38.83 -28.48
C GLU A 25 20.17 39.74 -28.00
N GLY A 26 19.06 39.11 -27.60
CA GLY A 26 18.06 39.70 -26.71
C GLY A 26 18.13 39.06 -25.31
N PRO A 27 18.12 39.82 -24.20
CA PRO A 27 18.31 39.25 -22.87
C PRO A 27 17.16 38.29 -22.52
N PRO A 28 17.44 37.02 -22.15
CA PRO A 28 16.40 36.05 -21.88
C PRO A 28 15.59 36.48 -20.65
N CYS A 29 14.29 36.76 -20.86
CA CYS A 29 13.40 37.20 -19.81
C CYS A 29 13.26 36.11 -18.74
N LYS A 30 13.99 36.27 -17.63
CA LYS A 30 14.15 35.25 -16.58
C LYS A 30 12.79 34.89 -16.00
N ARG A 31 12.25 33.72 -16.41
CA ARG A 31 10.99 33.15 -15.88
C ARG A 31 11.08 33.12 -14.36
N ARG A 32 10.37 34.03 -13.68
CA ARG A 32 10.35 34.13 -12.22
C ARG A 32 9.98 32.76 -11.65
N ARG A 33 10.89 32.13 -10.90
CA ARG A 33 10.65 30.86 -10.23
C ARG A 33 9.46 31.08 -9.30
N LYS A 34 8.35 30.37 -9.52
CA LYS A 34 7.18 30.42 -8.64
C LYS A 34 7.52 29.66 -7.36
N THR A 35 8.03 30.36 -6.36
CA THR A 35 8.26 29.79 -5.03
C THR A 35 6.90 29.47 -4.39
N VAL A 36 6.75 28.26 -3.85
CA VAL A 36 5.62 27.95 -2.96
C VAL A 36 5.91 28.62 -1.62
N GLY A 37 5.10 29.59 -1.24
CA GLY A 37 5.05 30.09 0.13
C GLY A 37 4.15 29.17 0.95
N PHE A 38 4.61 28.77 2.13
CA PHE A 38 3.78 28.09 3.12
C PHE A 38 3.23 29.16 4.08
N ASP A 39 1.91 29.13 4.28
CA ASP A 39 1.21 29.97 5.26
C ASP A 39 1.03 29.19 6.57
N SER A 40 0.28 29.73 7.53
CA SER A 40 -0.04 29.12 8.82
C SER A 40 -0.48 27.65 8.72
N VAL A 41 0.10 26.80 9.58
CA VAL A 41 -0.17 25.37 9.63
C VAL A 41 -1.31 25.08 10.60
N THR A 42 -2.50 24.75 10.07
CA THR A 42 -3.62 24.29 10.89
C THR A 42 -3.43 22.83 11.27
N VAL A 43 -3.18 22.57 12.55
CA VAL A 43 -3.04 21.20 13.10
C VAL A 43 -4.42 20.69 13.53
N TYR A 44 -4.79 19.51 13.04
CA TYR A 44 -6.01 18.81 13.44
C TYR A 44 -5.67 17.54 14.22
N TYR A 45 -6.28 17.36 15.38
CA TYR A 45 -6.19 16.15 16.18
C TYR A 45 -7.47 15.32 16.01
N PHE A 46 -7.31 14.00 15.89
CA PHE A 46 -8.40 13.04 15.78
C PHE A 46 -8.19 11.94 16.81
N GLN A 47 -9.27 11.50 17.47
CA GLN A 47 -9.17 10.42 18.44
C GLN A 47 -8.82 9.10 17.72
N ARG A 48 -7.97 8.30 18.34
CA ARG A 48 -7.61 6.97 17.83
C ARG A 48 -8.72 5.97 18.14
N MET A 49 -8.98 5.09 17.18
CA MET A 49 -9.98 4.01 17.25
C MET A 49 -9.47 2.76 16.54
N GLN A 50 -10.22 1.66 16.61
CA GLN A 50 -10.00 0.48 15.78
C GLN A 50 -10.32 0.78 14.32
N GLY A 51 -9.50 0.28 13.39
CA GLY A 51 -9.61 0.53 11.95
C GLY A 51 -10.08 -0.71 11.20
N PHE A 52 -11.16 -0.58 10.43
CA PHE A 52 -11.80 -1.69 9.71
C PHE A 52 -11.60 -1.66 8.18
N THR A 53 -10.81 -0.69 7.67
CA THR A 53 -10.59 -0.48 6.23
C THR A 53 -9.39 -1.25 5.66
N CYS A 54 -8.57 -1.85 6.53
CA CYS A 54 -7.29 -2.46 6.19
C CYS A 54 -7.27 -3.93 6.66
N VAL A 55 -7.07 -4.87 5.73
CA VAL A 55 -6.89 -6.30 6.07
C VAL A 55 -5.40 -6.61 6.07
N PRO A 56 -4.76 -6.85 7.23
CA PRO A 56 -3.35 -7.20 7.30
C PRO A 56 -3.12 -8.63 6.80
N SER A 57 -1.87 -9.00 6.51
CA SER A 57 -1.50 -10.39 6.20
C SER A 57 -1.67 -11.33 7.40
N GLN A 58 -1.43 -10.83 8.61
CA GLN A 58 -1.53 -11.56 9.88
C GLN A 58 -2.17 -10.70 10.98
N GLY A 59 -2.86 -11.36 11.92
CA GLY A 59 -3.76 -10.71 12.87
C GLY A 59 -5.07 -10.22 12.24
N GLY A 60 -5.76 -9.35 12.96
CA GLY A 60 -7.03 -8.72 12.56
C GLY A 60 -7.48 -7.71 13.62
N SER A 61 -6.64 -6.71 13.87
CA SER A 61 -6.98 -5.53 14.68
C SER A 61 -6.11 -4.38 14.20
N THR A 62 -6.62 -3.41 13.44
CA THR A 62 -5.79 -2.29 12.94
C THR A 62 -6.04 -0.97 13.67
N LEU A 63 -5.07 -0.05 13.59
CA LEU A 63 -5.19 1.29 14.17
C LEU A 63 -5.80 2.25 13.16
N GLY A 64 -6.89 2.91 13.55
CA GLY A 64 -7.55 3.96 12.78
C GLY A 64 -7.74 5.26 13.56
N ASN A 65 -8.38 6.22 12.91
CA ASN A 65 -8.74 7.53 13.45
C ASN A 65 -10.25 7.73 13.28
N THR A 66 -10.86 8.50 14.20
CA THR A 66 -12.28 8.88 14.08
C THR A 66 -12.58 9.54 12.73
N PRO A 67 -13.76 9.28 12.12
CA PRO A 67 -14.26 10.04 10.98
C PRO A 67 -14.21 11.57 11.21
N ILE A 68 -14.34 12.35 10.13
CA ILE A 68 -14.16 13.81 10.16
C ILE A 68 -15.38 14.52 10.79
N THR A 69 -15.55 14.34 12.09
CA THR A 69 -16.31 15.20 12.99
C THR A 69 -15.31 15.80 13.98
N PRO A 70 -14.82 17.03 13.76
CA PRO A 70 -13.94 17.69 14.72
C PRO A 70 -14.67 17.87 16.05
N VAL A 71 -14.26 17.12 17.08
CA VAL A 71 -14.69 17.42 18.46
C VAL A 71 -14.07 18.75 18.86
N PRO A 72 -14.87 19.80 19.14
CA PRO A 72 -14.32 21.06 19.61
C PRO A 72 -13.68 20.81 20.99
N SER A 73 -12.43 21.23 21.15
CA SER A 73 -11.67 21.07 22.40
C SER A 73 -12.11 22.06 23.48
N SER A 74 -13.40 22.03 23.83
CA SER A 74 -13.97 22.66 25.00
C SER A 74 -13.71 21.77 26.21
N GLY A 75 -12.92 22.25 27.17
CA GLY A 75 -12.46 21.45 28.30
C GLY A 75 -13.54 21.17 29.34
N SER A 76 -14.24 20.05 29.19
CA SER A 76 -15.07 19.45 30.25
C SER A 76 -14.90 17.93 30.24
N GLN A 77 -14.47 17.36 31.36
CA GLN A 77 -14.38 15.91 31.56
C GLN A 77 -15.77 15.33 31.83
N GLU A 78 -16.62 15.27 30.80
CA GLU A 78 -17.86 14.52 30.90
C GLU A 78 -17.54 13.03 30.98
N GLN A 79 -17.74 12.45 32.16
CA GLN A 79 -17.61 11.02 32.38
C GLN A 79 -18.69 10.31 31.55
N ALA A 80 -18.26 9.63 30.49
CA ALA A 80 -19.09 8.69 29.75
C ALA A 80 -19.33 7.42 30.60
N ASN A 81 -20.09 7.58 31.69
CA ASN A 81 -20.69 6.48 32.41
C ASN A 81 -21.79 5.89 31.54
N ASN A 82 -21.50 4.77 30.90
CA ASN A 82 -22.53 3.78 30.59
C ASN A 82 -21.95 2.40 30.89
N GLU A 83 -22.78 1.55 31.48
CA GLU A 83 -22.36 0.30 32.09
C GLU A 83 -22.18 -0.79 31.03
N GLY A 84 -21.21 -1.69 31.27
CA GLY A 84 -20.72 -2.62 30.26
C GLY A 84 -19.38 -3.25 30.67
N GLU A 85 -19.36 -3.83 31.87
CA GLU A 85 -18.27 -4.73 32.29
C GLU A 85 -18.45 -6.08 31.58
N GLU A 86 -18.12 -6.08 30.29
CA GLU A 86 -17.82 -7.31 29.56
C GLU A 86 -16.42 -7.75 30.01
N GLU A 87 -16.35 -8.84 30.78
CA GLU A 87 -15.09 -9.46 31.16
C GLU A 87 -14.40 -10.00 29.90
N GLU A 88 -13.45 -9.23 29.34
CA GLU A 88 -12.56 -9.73 28.28
C GLU A 88 -11.74 -10.89 28.86
N GLU A 89 -12.06 -12.14 28.50
CA GLU A 89 -11.21 -13.29 28.85
C GLU A 89 -9.77 -13.02 28.39
N GLU A 90 -8.84 -13.13 29.34
CA GLU A 90 -7.42 -12.97 29.03
C GLU A 90 -6.92 -14.25 28.34
N ASP A 91 -6.59 -14.15 27.04
CA ASP A 91 -5.90 -15.20 26.29
C ASP A 91 -4.52 -15.48 26.95
N GLU A 92 -4.48 -16.34 27.97
CA GLU A 92 -3.25 -16.87 28.59
C GLU A 92 -2.60 -17.94 27.68
N GLU A 93 -2.25 -17.53 26.44
CA GLU A 93 -1.30 -18.27 25.61
C GLU A 93 0.12 -18.06 26.19
N GLU A 94 0.82 -19.14 26.54
CA GLU A 94 2.17 -19.10 27.13
C GLU A 94 3.18 -18.44 26.16
N GLU A 95 4.04 -17.55 26.68
CA GLU A 95 5.10 -16.91 25.90
C GLU A 95 6.36 -17.78 25.90
N GLU A 96 6.53 -18.63 24.88
CA GLU A 96 7.82 -19.26 24.59
C GLU A 96 8.85 -18.18 24.19
N GLU A 97 9.93 -18.03 24.98
CA GLU A 97 11.08 -17.21 24.62
C GLU A 97 11.91 -17.91 23.53
N GLU A 98 11.53 -17.76 22.25
CA GLU A 98 12.38 -18.14 21.12
C GLU A 98 13.73 -17.37 21.19
N GLU A 99 14.86 -18.10 21.23
CA GLU A 99 16.19 -17.48 21.38
C GLU A 99 16.51 -16.49 20.24
N GLU A 100 17.24 -15.42 20.57
CA GLU A 100 17.46 -14.27 19.68
C GLU A 100 18.51 -14.54 18.56
N VAL A 101 18.20 -15.43 17.61
CA VAL A 101 19.19 -15.97 16.64
C VAL A 101 18.81 -15.79 15.15
N ASP A 102 18.03 -14.75 14.79
CA ASP A 102 18.14 -14.08 13.45
C ASP A 102 17.53 -12.66 13.40
N THR A 103 17.70 -11.84 14.46
CA THR A 103 17.02 -10.53 14.60
C THR A 103 17.47 -9.44 13.62
N LEU A 104 18.48 -9.68 12.78
CA LEU A 104 19.15 -8.63 11.98
C LEU A 104 18.52 -8.32 10.60
N ASN A 105 17.45 -9.00 10.14
CA ASN A 105 17.03 -8.87 8.73
C ASN A 105 15.54 -8.68 8.37
N TYR A 106 14.58 -8.76 9.30
CA TYR A 106 13.15 -8.53 8.96
C TYR A 106 12.33 -7.85 10.07
N LEU A 107 11.37 -7.02 9.65
CA LEU A 107 10.26 -6.57 10.49
C LEU A 107 9.34 -7.76 10.79
N GLN A 108 9.51 -8.39 11.96
CA GLN A 108 8.65 -9.49 12.35
C GLN A 108 7.20 -9.04 12.61
N PRO A 109 6.19 -9.86 12.27
CA PRO A 109 4.80 -9.58 12.61
C PRO A 109 4.60 -9.42 14.12
N VAL A 110 4.02 -8.31 14.55
CA VAL A 110 3.74 -8.08 15.99
C VAL A 110 2.76 -9.15 16.51
N PRO A 111 3.06 -9.88 17.61
CA PRO A 111 2.14 -10.84 18.21
C PRO A 111 0.81 -10.20 18.63
N THR A 112 -0.28 -10.97 18.66
CA THR A 112 -1.64 -10.43 18.90
C THR A 112 -1.77 -9.75 20.26
N ARG A 113 -1.20 -10.33 21.32
CA ARG A 113 -1.11 -9.74 22.67
C ARG A 113 -0.42 -8.36 22.65
N LYS A 114 0.78 -8.30 22.07
CA LYS A 114 1.57 -7.06 21.90
C LYS A 114 0.87 -6.03 21.01
N ARG A 115 0.09 -6.46 20.01
CA ARG A 115 -0.74 -5.58 19.17
C ARG A 115 -1.93 -5.00 19.95
N ARG A 116 -2.68 -5.80 20.72
CA ARG A 116 -3.76 -5.32 21.62
C ARG A 116 -3.20 -4.31 22.63
N ALA A 117 -2.03 -4.58 23.23
CA ALA A 117 -1.37 -3.65 24.16
C ALA A 117 -1.02 -2.29 23.51
N LEU A 118 -0.45 -2.28 22.29
CA LEU A 118 -0.13 -1.04 21.56
C LEU A 118 -1.38 -0.24 21.15
N LEU A 119 -2.49 -0.92 20.85
CA LEU A 119 -3.79 -0.30 20.57
C LEU A 119 -4.42 0.31 21.84
N ARG A 120 -4.46 -0.44 22.95
CA ARG A 120 -4.92 0.06 24.27
C ARG A 120 -4.10 1.26 24.73
N ALA A 121 -2.77 1.19 24.64
CA ALA A 121 -1.86 2.32 24.94
C ALA A 121 -2.03 3.52 23.99
N SER A 122 -2.53 3.29 22.77
CA SER A 122 -2.94 4.35 21.83
C SER A 122 -4.33 4.95 22.13
N GLY A 123 -4.99 4.55 23.22
CA GLY A 123 -6.33 5.01 23.61
C GLY A 123 -7.49 4.20 23.03
N VAL A 124 -7.22 3.14 22.26
CA VAL A 124 -8.23 2.21 21.73
C VAL A 124 -8.59 1.20 22.83
N ARG A 125 -9.42 1.64 23.78
CA ARG A 125 -9.72 0.88 25.02
C ARG A 125 -10.51 -0.41 24.77
N ARG A 126 -11.53 -0.36 23.92
CA ARG A 126 -12.29 -1.54 23.46
C ARG A 126 -11.73 -1.98 22.11
N ILE A 127 -11.48 -3.27 21.94
CA ILE A 127 -10.99 -3.88 20.71
C ILE A 127 -11.94 -5.02 20.38
N ASP A 128 -12.66 -4.92 19.27
CA ASP A 128 -13.54 -5.96 18.76
C ASP A 128 -12.73 -7.21 18.41
N ALA A 129 -13.05 -8.32 19.08
CA ALA A 129 -12.42 -9.62 18.87
C ALA A 129 -12.83 -10.27 17.55
N LEU A 130 -14.01 -9.92 16.99
CA LEU A 130 -14.53 -10.49 15.75
C LEU A 130 -13.72 -10.04 14.53
N GLU A 131 -13.06 -8.87 14.56
CA GLU A 131 -12.17 -8.41 13.47
C GLU A 131 -11.02 -9.42 13.19
N LYS A 132 -10.59 -10.20 14.20
CA LYS A 132 -9.61 -11.31 14.05
C LYS A 132 -10.09 -12.34 13.03
N ASP A 133 -11.38 -12.66 13.09
CA ASP A 133 -12.06 -13.70 12.34
C ASP A 133 -12.60 -13.16 11.00
N GLU A 134 -13.16 -11.95 10.97
CA GLU A 134 -13.47 -11.27 9.71
C GLU A 134 -12.21 -11.09 8.83
N CYS A 135 -11.08 -10.68 9.43
CA CYS A 135 -9.81 -10.60 8.70
C CYS A 135 -9.28 -11.98 8.27
N ARG A 136 -9.56 -13.06 9.00
CA ARG A 136 -9.23 -14.43 8.58
C ARG A 136 -10.06 -14.82 7.36
N ASP A 137 -11.36 -14.57 7.39
CA ASP A 137 -12.29 -15.01 6.35
C ASP A 137 -12.13 -14.14 5.07
N ILE A 138 -11.84 -12.84 5.20
CA ILE A 138 -11.44 -12.00 4.06
C ILE A 138 -10.10 -12.47 3.48
N ARG A 139 -9.11 -12.89 4.30
CA ARG A 139 -7.88 -13.49 3.77
C ARG A 139 -8.15 -14.78 3.01
N ALA A 140 -8.97 -15.68 3.56
CA ALA A 140 -9.37 -16.92 2.90
C ALA A 140 -10.07 -16.66 1.54
N SER A 141 -11.01 -15.71 1.48
CA SER A 141 -11.65 -15.34 0.21
C SER A 141 -10.66 -14.77 -0.82
N ARG A 142 -9.62 -14.05 -0.37
CA ARG A 142 -8.55 -13.50 -1.22
C ARG A 142 -7.51 -14.54 -1.66
N GLU A 143 -7.53 -15.76 -1.12
CA GLU A 143 -6.72 -16.85 -1.67
C GLU A 143 -7.25 -17.33 -3.04
N PHE A 144 -8.52 -17.05 -3.36
CA PHE A 144 -9.10 -17.29 -4.68
C PHE A 144 -9.06 -16.03 -5.57
N CYS A 145 -7.86 -15.62 -5.98
CA CYS A 145 -7.67 -14.53 -6.95
C CYS A 145 -6.53 -14.83 -7.95
N GLY A 146 -6.40 -14.00 -9.00
CA GLY A 146 -5.41 -14.19 -10.07
C GLY A 146 -5.89 -15.13 -11.19
N CYS A 147 -4.95 -15.75 -11.91
CA CYS A 147 -5.25 -16.72 -12.97
C CYS A 147 -4.72 -18.12 -12.67
N THR A 148 -5.53 -19.14 -12.97
CA THR A 148 -5.23 -20.57 -12.78
C THR A 148 -4.36 -21.17 -13.90
N CYS A 149 -3.90 -20.34 -14.85
CA CYS A 149 -3.04 -20.74 -15.95
C CYS A 149 -1.72 -21.33 -15.44
N LYS A 150 -1.42 -22.60 -15.75
CA LYS A 150 -0.17 -23.26 -15.35
C LYS A 150 0.92 -22.98 -16.37
N GLY A 151 1.95 -22.23 -15.97
CA GLY A 151 3.03 -21.82 -16.86
C GLY A 151 2.62 -20.71 -17.84
N ARG A 152 1.85 -21.04 -18.88
CA ARG A 152 1.52 -20.12 -19.98
C ARG A 152 0.13 -19.48 -19.84
N CYS A 153 0.09 -18.15 -19.95
CA CYS A 153 -1.13 -17.38 -20.20
C CYS A 153 -1.33 -17.23 -21.71
N LEU A 154 -2.58 -17.28 -22.19
CA LEU A 154 -2.98 -16.88 -23.54
C LEU A 154 -3.94 -15.67 -23.45
N PRO A 155 -3.95 -14.75 -24.43
CA PRO A 155 -4.71 -13.50 -24.35
C PRO A 155 -6.21 -13.70 -24.10
N ASP A 156 -6.75 -14.76 -24.71
CA ASP A 156 -8.16 -15.09 -24.90
C ASP A 156 -8.67 -16.20 -23.96
N SER A 157 -7.84 -16.70 -23.03
CA SER A 157 -8.24 -17.66 -21.99
C SER A 157 -7.72 -17.38 -20.58
N CYS A 158 -6.73 -16.50 -20.42
CA CYS A 158 -6.24 -16.09 -19.11
C CYS A 158 -7.16 -15.04 -18.48
N SER A 159 -7.71 -15.31 -17.29
CA SER A 159 -8.62 -14.40 -16.57
C SER A 159 -8.05 -12.99 -16.39
N CYS A 160 -6.76 -12.85 -16.10
CA CYS A 160 -6.09 -11.56 -15.96
C CYS A 160 -6.02 -10.81 -17.31
N SER A 161 -5.70 -11.52 -18.40
CA SER A 161 -5.62 -10.93 -19.74
C SER A 161 -7.00 -10.53 -20.27
N LEU A 162 -8.02 -11.36 -20.05
CA LEU A 162 -9.42 -11.04 -20.38
C LEU A 162 -9.95 -9.83 -19.59
N ALA A 163 -9.50 -9.65 -18.35
CA ALA A 163 -9.77 -8.48 -17.53
C ALA A 163 -8.85 -7.28 -17.83
N GLY A 164 -7.90 -7.40 -18.76
CA GLY A 164 -6.95 -6.35 -19.13
C GLY A 164 -5.91 -5.98 -18.06
N ILE A 165 -5.75 -6.78 -17.00
CA ILE A 165 -4.83 -6.52 -15.89
C ILE A 165 -3.56 -7.37 -15.96
N ALA A 166 -2.46 -6.88 -15.40
CA ALA A 166 -1.21 -7.63 -15.28
C ALA A 166 -1.40 -8.89 -14.42
N CYS A 167 -0.68 -9.97 -14.74
CA CYS A 167 -0.60 -11.14 -13.85
C CYS A 167 0.27 -10.79 -12.62
N GLN A 168 -0.28 -10.82 -11.42
CA GLN A 168 0.48 -10.67 -10.17
C GLN A 168 0.93 -12.05 -9.64
N VAL A 169 2.19 -12.15 -9.22
CA VAL A 169 2.76 -13.33 -8.54
C VAL A 169 3.54 -12.88 -7.30
N ASP A 170 3.00 -13.15 -6.12
CA ASP A 170 3.63 -12.79 -4.84
C ASP A 170 4.44 -13.96 -4.23
N ARG A 171 3.99 -15.18 -4.49
CA ARG A 171 4.64 -16.44 -4.13
C ARG A 171 4.38 -17.50 -5.21
N MET A 172 5.04 -18.65 -5.13
CA MET A 172 4.91 -19.70 -6.14
C MET A 172 3.43 -20.07 -6.37
N SER A 173 2.96 -19.88 -7.60
CA SER A 173 1.57 -20.09 -8.04
C SER A 173 0.47 -19.25 -7.37
N PHE A 174 0.79 -18.11 -6.72
CA PHE A 174 -0.22 -17.21 -6.14
C PHE A 174 0.18 -15.73 -6.22
N PRO A 175 -0.71 -14.79 -6.62
CA PRO A 175 -2.06 -15.03 -7.14
C PRO A 175 -2.12 -15.80 -8.47
N CYS A 176 -1.14 -15.64 -9.36
CA CYS A 176 -1.16 -16.31 -10.67
C CYS A 176 -0.28 -17.57 -10.74
N GLY A 177 -0.79 -18.62 -11.38
CA GLY A 177 -0.08 -19.88 -11.67
C GLY A 177 0.97 -19.80 -12.80
N CYS A 178 1.13 -18.63 -13.42
CA CYS A 178 1.94 -18.45 -14.63
C CYS A 178 3.42 -18.17 -14.31
N THR A 179 4.31 -18.80 -15.07
CA THR A 179 5.76 -18.59 -14.96
C THR A 179 6.19 -17.33 -15.69
N GLN A 180 7.35 -16.78 -15.32
CA GLN A 180 7.95 -15.61 -15.96
C GLN A 180 8.12 -15.82 -17.47
N GLU A 181 8.69 -16.95 -17.88
CA GLU A 181 8.91 -17.35 -19.29
C GLU A 181 7.62 -17.67 -20.06
N GLY A 182 6.55 -18.07 -19.37
CA GLY A 182 5.32 -18.56 -19.98
C GLY A 182 4.25 -17.48 -20.20
N CYS A 183 4.26 -16.42 -19.41
CA CYS A 183 3.14 -15.49 -19.30
C CYS A 183 3.02 -14.50 -20.48
N ALA A 184 2.37 -14.91 -21.57
CA ALA A 184 2.03 -14.04 -22.70
C ALA A 184 0.76 -13.17 -22.47
N ASN A 185 0.57 -12.66 -21.24
CA ASN A 185 -0.44 -11.63 -20.95
C ASN A 185 0.06 -10.27 -21.50
N ALA A 186 -0.73 -9.63 -22.37
CA ALA A 186 -0.38 -8.36 -23.00
C ALA A 186 -0.27 -7.20 -21.98
N SER A 187 -1.01 -7.26 -20.88
CA SER A 187 -0.89 -6.30 -19.75
C SER A 187 0.31 -6.60 -18.83
N GLY A 188 1.11 -7.62 -19.15
CA GLY A 188 2.36 -7.97 -18.46
C GLY A 188 2.20 -8.90 -17.26
N ARG A 189 3.33 -9.12 -16.58
CA ARG A 189 3.44 -9.90 -15.34
C ARG A 189 4.33 -9.16 -14.35
N THR A 190 3.86 -9.02 -13.12
CA THR A 190 4.58 -8.43 -12.00
C THR A 190 4.84 -9.52 -10.96
N GLU A 191 6.07 -9.56 -10.44
CA GLU A 191 6.50 -10.57 -9.47
C GLU A 191 7.11 -9.91 -8.24
N PHE A 192 6.79 -10.42 -7.07
CA PHE A 192 7.34 -9.94 -5.80
C PHE A 192 8.82 -10.27 -5.71
N ASN A 193 9.65 -9.24 -5.54
CA ASN A 193 11.10 -9.37 -5.43
C ASN A 193 11.55 -9.18 -3.97
N PRO A 194 11.82 -10.27 -3.21
CA PRO A 194 12.20 -10.16 -1.79
C PRO A 194 13.58 -9.52 -1.58
N VAL A 195 14.49 -9.62 -2.56
CA VAL A 195 15.81 -8.96 -2.50
C VAL A 195 15.67 -7.45 -2.52
N ARG A 196 14.79 -6.92 -3.38
CA ARG A 196 14.49 -5.48 -3.46
C ARG A 196 13.88 -4.95 -2.15
N VAL A 197 13.04 -5.75 -1.49
CA VAL A 197 12.45 -5.38 -0.18
C VAL A 197 13.52 -5.35 0.91
N ARG A 198 14.41 -6.37 1.00
CA ARG A 198 15.52 -6.37 1.96
C ARG A 198 16.47 -5.18 1.76
N ALA A 199 16.86 -4.89 0.52
CA ALA A 199 17.71 -3.74 0.22
C ALA A 199 17.07 -2.42 0.67
N HIS A 200 15.76 -2.24 0.42
CA HIS A 200 15.03 -1.05 0.88
C HIS A 200 14.92 -0.97 2.41
N PHE A 201 14.71 -2.10 3.10
CA PHE A 201 14.68 -2.17 4.56
C PHE A 201 16.03 -1.72 5.17
N LEU A 202 17.14 -2.32 4.73
CA LEU A 202 18.48 -1.97 5.23
C LEU A 202 18.83 -0.50 4.95
N HIS A 203 18.57 0.00 3.73
CA HIS A 203 18.77 1.42 3.40
C HIS A 203 17.90 2.36 4.27
N THR A 204 16.71 1.92 4.67
CA THR A 204 15.80 2.71 5.51
C THR A 204 16.27 2.76 6.96
N LEU A 205 16.74 1.63 7.52
CA LEU A 205 17.35 1.60 8.86
C LEU A 205 18.59 2.50 8.93
N MET A 206 19.55 2.31 8.02
CA MET A 206 20.79 3.10 7.99
C MET A 206 20.50 4.61 7.89
N ARG A 207 19.47 5.01 7.13
CA ARG A 207 19.03 6.42 7.06
C ARG A 207 18.45 6.90 8.39
N LEU A 208 17.58 6.12 9.02
CA LEU A 208 16.97 6.46 10.32
C LEU A 208 17.96 6.42 11.49
N GLU A 209 19.12 5.79 11.34
CA GLU A 209 20.22 5.83 12.30
C GLU A 209 21.07 7.11 12.16
N ILE A 210 21.18 7.66 10.95
CA ILE A 210 21.86 8.94 10.66
C ILE A 210 20.94 10.15 10.96
N GLU A 211 19.62 9.96 11.00
CA GLU A 211 18.62 10.99 11.30
C GLU A 211 18.29 11.14 12.82
N LYS A 212 19.11 10.58 13.70
CA LYS A 212 19.00 10.66 15.18
C LYS A 212 19.97 11.66 15.80
#